data_AF-A0A5V0T0X6-F1
#
_entry.id   AF-A0A5V0T0X6-F1
#
_cell.length_a   1.000
_cell.length_b   1.000
_cell.length_c   1.000
_cell.angle_alpha   90.00
_cell.angle_beta   90.00
_cell.angle_gamma   90.00
#
_symmetry.space_group_name_H-M   'P 1'
#
loop_
_entity.id
_entity.type
_entity.pdbx_description
1 polymer ?
#
loop_
_entity_poly.entity_id
_entity_poly.type
_entity_poly.pdbx_seq_one_letter_code
_entity_poly.pdbx_strand_id
1 'polypeptide(L)'
;MKLIELGKAFLDNKISAEKFAEDIVVERRKLYGVDDPNKAVSQCGGELFIIADCYNPEADRDDYELDEAGLRKEVKATLEKFNLL
;
A
#
# COMPACT_ATOMS: atom_id res chain seq x y z
N MET A 1 7.21 -6.14 -7.67
CA MET A 1 6.32 -7.20 -7.12
C MET A 1 6.11 -7.15 -5.62
N LYS A 2 7.15 -7.01 -4.77
CA LYS A 2 7.02 -7.04 -3.30
C LYS A 2 5.96 -6.09 -2.71
N LEU A 3 5.84 -4.87 -3.25
CA LEU A 3 4.80 -3.92 -2.82
C LEU A 3 3.37 -4.43 -3.04
N ILE A 4 3.15 -5.17 -4.14
CA ILE A 4 1.87 -5.81 -4.47
C ILE A 4 1.61 -6.97 -3.51
N GLU A 5 2.64 -7.77 -3.22
CA GLU A 5 2.56 -8.88 -2.26
C GLU A 5 2.20 -8.39 -0.85
N LEU A 6 2.76 -7.26 -0.42
CA LEU A 6 2.39 -6.61 0.84
C LEU A 6 0.91 -6.19 0.84
N GLY A 7 0.45 -5.55 -0.23
CA GLY A 7 -0.97 -5.18 -0.37
C GLY A 7 -1.89 -6.39 -0.27
N LYS A 8 -1.56 -7.50 -0.96
CA LYS A 8 -2.34 -8.75 -0.88
C LYS A 8 -2.28 -9.38 0.51
N ALA A 9 -1.11 -9.45 1.13
CA ALA A 9 -0.96 -9.98 2.47
C ALA A 9 -1.76 -9.17 3.49
N PHE A 10 -1.80 -7.85 3.33
CA PHE A 10 -2.64 -6.97 4.14
C PHE A 10 -4.11 -7.31 3.93
N LEU A 11 -4.63 -7.34 2.69
CA LEU A 11 -6.03 -7.68 2.41
C LEU A 11 -6.45 -9.07 2.92
N ASP A 12 -5.53 -10.04 2.90
CA ASP A 12 -5.74 -11.40 3.41
C ASP A 12 -5.68 -11.49 4.95
N ASN A 13 -5.51 -10.37 5.66
CA ASN A 13 -5.30 -10.30 7.11
C ASN A 13 -4.06 -11.06 7.60
N LYS A 14 -3.06 -11.26 6.73
CA LYS A 14 -1.79 -11.92 7.10
C LYS A 14 -0.82 -10.98 7.82
N ILE A 15 -0.98 -9.67 7.61
CA ILE A 15 -0.24 -8.60 8.29
C ILE A 15 -1.21 -7.51 8.75
N SER A 16 -0.84 -6.78 9.81
CA SER A 16 -1.60 -5.62 10.31
C SER A 16 -1.44 -4.41 9.41
N ALA A 17 -2.29 -3.39 9.60
CA ALA A 17 -2.17 -2.11 8.90
C ALA A 17 -0.84 -1.40 9.21
N GLU A 18 -0.43 -1.39 10.48
CA GLU A 18 0.85 -0.84 10.92
C GLU A 18 2.04 -1.55 10.23
N LYS A 19 2.04 -2.89 10.23
CA LYS A 19 3.08 -3.65 9.55
C LYS A 19 3.11 -3.40 8.04
N PHE A 20 1.94 -3.29 7.40
CA PHE A 20 1.85 -2.94 5.99
C PHE A 20 2.44 -1.54 5.72
N ALA A 21 2.09 -0.54 6.52
CA ALA A 21 2.57 0.83 6.38
C ALA A 21 4.08 0.96 6.61
N GLU A 22 4.66 0.19 7.55
CA GLU A 22 6.10 0.15 7.78
C GLU A 22 6.86 -0.60 6.66
N ASP A 23 6.44 -1.83 6.35
CA ASP A 23 7.17 -2.70 5.43
C ASP A 23 7.16 -2.12 4.00
N ILE A 24 6.08 -1.45 3.58
CA ILE A 24 5.99 -0.88 2.24
C ILE A 24 7.00 0.24 2.02
N VAL A 25 7.35 1.01 3.05
CA VAL A 25 8.40 2.03 2.99
C VAL A 25 9.76 1.38 2.75
N VAL A 26 10.05 0.30 3.48
CA VAL A 26 11.31 -0.46 3.36
C VAL A 26 11.44 -1.06 1.97
N GLU A 27 10.40 -1.73 1.48
CA GLU A 27 10.41 -2.35 0.16
C GLU A 27 10.45 -1.30 -0.96
N ARG A 28 9.78 -0.15 -0.80
CA ARG A 28 9.82 0.92 -1.80
C ARG A 28 11.22 1.52 -1.93
N ARG A 29 11.93 1.70 -0.81
CA ARG A 29 13.30 2.25 -0.81
C ARG A 29 14.28 1.38 -1.59
N LYS A 30 14.10 0.06 -1.59
CA LYS A 30 14.94 -0.88 -2.36
C LYS A 30 14.82 -0.70 -3.88
N LEU A 31 13.75 -0.04 -4.35
CA LEU A 31 13.49 0.20 -5.77
C LEU A 31 13.96 1.58 -6.24
N TYR A 32 14.60 2.38 -5.37
CA TYR A 32 15.08 3.71 -5.75
C TYR A 32 16.17 3.61 -6.84
N GLY A 33 15.96 4.29 -7.96
CA GLY A 33 16.87 4.25 -9.12
C GLY A 33 16.80 2.95 -9.93
N VAL A 34 15.82 2.07 -9.66
CA VAL A 34 15.57 0.86 -10.43
C VAL A 34 14.40 1.10 -11.38
N ASP A 35 14.65 0.96 -12.68
CA ASP A 35 13.59 0.99 -13.68
C ASP A 35 12.85 -0.35 -13.72
N ASP A 36 11.56 -0.34 -13.35
CA ASP A 36 10.69 -1.51 -13.51
C ASP A 36 10.16 -1.54 -14.97
N PRO A 37 10.42 -2.60 -15.75
CA PRO A 37 9.93 -2.70 -17.13
C PRO A 37 8.40 -2.75 -17.19
N ASN A 38 7.73 -3.15 -16.11
CA ASN A 38 6.27 -3.14 -16.02
C ASN A 38 5.77 -1.85 -15.33
N LYS A 39 5.44 -0.86 -16.16
CA LYS A 39 4.94 0.45 -15.70
C LYS A 39 3.69 0.35 -14.82
N ALA A 40 2.79 -0.59 -15.10
CA ALA A 40 1.56 -0.77 -14.30
C ALA A 40 1.88 -1.26 -12.87
N VAL A 41 2.82 -2.20 -12.74
CA VAL A 41 3.27 -2.68 -11.43
C VAL A 41 4.00 -1.59 -10.65
N SER A 42 4.85 -0.82 -11.33
CA SER A 42 5.55 0.33 -10.73
C SER A 42 4.58 1.39 -10.22
N GLN A 43 3.59 1.76 -11.03
CA GLN A 43 2.57 2.74 -10.67
C GLN A 43 1.67 2.26 -9.54
N CYS A 44 1.24 0.99 -9.57
CA CYS A 44 0.44 0.41 -8.48
C CYS A 44 1.22 0.42 -7.15
N GLY A 45 2.48 -0.02 -7.14
CA GLY A 45 3.34 0.10 -5.95
C GLY A 45 3.59 1.56 -5.53
N GLY A 46 3.62 2.46 -6.51
CA GLY A 46 3.55 3.90 -6.37
C GLY A 46 2.42 4.38 -5.47
N GLU A 47 1.20 4.06 -5.90
CA GLU A 47 -0.05 4.44 -5.26
C GLU A 47 -0.23 3.76 -3.89
N LEU A 48 0.10 2.47 -3.77
CA LEU A 48 0.02 1.76 -2.49
C LEU A 48 0.91 2.40 -1.42
N PHE A 49 2.10 2.89 -1.79
CA PHE A 49 2.98 3.60 -0.87
C PHE A 49 2.38 4.92 -0.39
N ILE A 50 1.74 5.69 -1.28
CA ILE A 50 1.08 6.95 -0.92
C ILE A 50 -0.13 6.69 -0.01
N ILE A 51 -0.93 5.67 -0.33
CA ILE A 51 -2.10 5.28 0.46
C ILE A 51 -1.69 4.84 1.87
N ALA A 52 -0.59 4.10 1.99
CA ALA A 52 -0.04 3.69 3.28
C ALA A 52 0.45 4.89 4.12
N ASP A 53 0.96 5.95 3.50
CA ASP A 53 1.38 7.19 4.16
C ASP A 53 0.19 7.96 4.75
N CYS A 54 -1.04 7.72 4.25
CA CYS A 54 -2.26 8.30 4.81
C CYS A 54 -2.82 7.52 6.01
N TYR A 55 -2.21 6.41 6.44
CA TYR A 55 -2.71 5.63 7.56
C TYR A 55 -2.38 6.30 8.90
N ASN A 56 -3.42 6.54 9.70
CA ASN A 56 -3.30 6.98 11.09
C ASN A 56 -4.29 6.19 11.98
N PRO A 57 -3.81 5.36 12.93
CA PRO A 57 -4.69 4.59 13.80
C PRO A 57 -5.42 5.43 14.85
N GLU A 58 -4.94 6.65 15.12
CA GLU A 58 -5.43 7.46 16.22
C GLU A 58 -6.82 8.03 15.95
N ALA A 59 -7.57 8.28 17.02
CA ALA A 59 -8.96 8.75 16.93
C ALA A 59 -9.07 10.25 16.58
N ASP A 60 -7.97 11.00 16.74
CA ASP A 60 -7.84 12.42 16.40
C ASP A 60 -7.25 12.67 15.01
N ARG A 61 -7.18 11.62 14.17
CA ARG A 61 -6.75 11.70 12.78
C ARG A 61 -7.50 12.76 11.97
N ASP A 62 -6.82 13.38 11.02
CA ASP A 62 -7.41 14.36 10.11
C ASP A 62 -8.40 13.69 9.13
N ASP A 63 -9.33 14.48 8.57
CA ASP A 63 -10.38 13.99 7.65
C ASP A 63 -9.85 13.29 6.39
N TYR A 64 -8.59 13.54 6.00
CA TYR A 64 -7.94 12.93 4.85
C TYR A 64 -7.16 11.64 5.19
N GLU A 65 -6.99 11.34 6.48
CA GLU A 65 -6.28 10.16 6.95
C GLU A 65 -7.21 8.95 7.02
N LEU A 66 -6.61 7.77 7.00
CA LEU A 66 -7.29 6.49 6.92
C LEU A 66 -7.09 5.71 8.22
N ASP A 67 -8.18 5.20 8.78
CA ASP A 67 -8.09 4.06 9.69
C ASP A 67 -7.82 2.75 8.93
N GLU A 68 -7.69 1.64 9.65
CA GLU A 68 -7.43 0.34 9.03
C GLU A 68 -8.52 -0.06 8.02
N ALA A 69 -9.79 0.23 8.28
CA ALA A 69 -10.87 -0.12 7.37
C ALA A 69 -10.81 0.70 6.08
N GLY A 70 -10.55 2.02 6.21
CA GLY A 70 -10.29 2.91 5.09
C GLY A 70 -9.07 2.46 4.28
N LEU A 71 -7.98 2.14 4.95
CA LEU A 71 -6.75 1.67 4.31
C LEU A 71 -7.00 0.38 3.51
N ARG A 72 -7.71 -0.60 4.09
CA ARG A 72 -8.07 -1.86 3.39
C ARG A 72 -8.88 -1.60 2.14
N LYS A 73 -9.85 -0.68 2.21
CA LYS A 73 -10.69 -0.31 1.07
C LYS A 73 -9.86 0.30 -0.06
N GLU A 74 -8.99 1.26 0.25
CA GLU A 74 -8.18 1.94 -0.76
C GLU A 74 -7.09 1.03 -1.36
N VAL A 75 -6.46 0.16 -0.55
CA VAL A 75 -5.52 -0.86 -1.04
C VAL A 75 -6.22 -1.82 -2.01
N LYS A 76 -7.43 -2.29 -1.67
CA LYS A 76 -8.21 -3.16 -2.56
C LYS A 76 -8.56 -2.47 -3.87
N ALA A 77 -9.13 -1.27 -3.80
CA ALA A 77 -9.50 -0.50 -4.98
C ALA A 77 -8.29 -0.26 -5.91
N THR A 78 -7.12 0.00 -5.32
CA THR A 78 -5.87 0.20 -6.06
C THR A 78 -5.43 -1.08 -6.75
N LEU A 79 -5.41 -2.22 -6.06
CA LEU A 79 -5.04 -3.50 -6.70
C LEU A 79 -6.00 -3.88 -7.83
N GLU A 80 -7.31 -3.65 -7.66
CA GLU A 80 -8.32 -3.88 -8.70
C GLU A 80 -8.13 -2.95 -9.90
N LYS A 81 -7.88 -1.65 -9.68
CA LYS A 81 -7.61 -0.65 -10.74
C LYS A 81 -6.49 -1.08 -11.68
N PHE A 82 -5.46 -1.76 -11.17
CA PHE A 82 -4.33 -2.24 -11.97
C PHE A 82 -4.46 -3.70 -12.43
N ASN A 83 -5.59 -4.37 -12.17
CA ASN A 83 -5.79 -5.81 -12.42
C ASN A 83 -4.72 -6.68 -11.75
N LEU A 84 -4.33 -6.32 -10.53
CA LEU A 84 -3.31 -7.01 -9.75
C LEU A 84 -3.88 -7.73 -8.53
N LEU A 85 -5.21 -7.76 -8.35
CA LEU A 85 -5.86 -8.54 -7.30
C LEU A 85 -6.04 -10.00 -7.73
#